data_AF-A0A812KFS3-F1
#
_entry.id   AF-A0A812KFS3-F1
#
_cell.length_a   1.000
_cell.length_b   1.000
_cell.length_c   1.000
_cell.angle_alpha   90.00
_cell.angle_beta   90.00
_cell.angle_gamma   90.00
#
_symmetry.space_group_name_H-M   'P 1'
#
loop_
_entity.id
_entity.type
_entity.pdbx_description
1 polymer ?
#
loop_
_entity_poly.entity_id
_entity_poly.type
_entity_poly.pdbx_seq_one_letter_code
_entity_poly.pdbx_strand_id
1 'polypeptide(L)'
;MGQDLAKECGCGYGASEDAEEQRVEIDQSKKQAKKGSTSGGALPEEEDEFFVPPPPAPALEPKAPKPAPAPASVAPVASPKPAPAPAPARAAPKLSLESILADLEGAEASAFGSAFTSLAKGQEALQPDHNELRSFIESHSAVQDIDTELLKIASTNEAFAIDRDAFVMLLRMNPVNESEALESFLRLSGGGENITAEDCRTGLFQLLQNIGESLIGDTSERIIDTVMAGQG
;
A
#
# COMPACT_ATOMS: atom_id res chain seq x y z
N MET A 1 27.82 55.49 -1.68
CA MET A 1 27.19 55.48 -0.34
C MET A 1 26.06 54.45 -0.37
N GLY A 2 26.11 53.45 0.52
CA GLY A 2 25.01 52.53 0.85
C GLY A 2 24.92 51.27 -0.03
N GLN A 3 25.73 50.24 0.19
CA GLN A 3 25.53 49.10 1.13
C GLN A 3 24.48 48.10 0.61
N ASP A 4 24.87 47.04 -0.10
CA ASP A 4 25.33 45.72 0.41
C ASP A 4 24.31 45.03 1.32
N LEU A 5 23.51 44.15 0.71
CA LEU A 5 22.57 43.22 1.37
C LEU A 5 22.85 41.80 0.85
N ALA A 6 24.10 41.37 0.93
CA ALA A 6 24.49 39.97 0.89
C ALA A 6 24.30 39.40 2.31
N LYS A 7 23.09 38.93 2.62
CA LYS A 7 22.82 38.21 3.86
C LYS A 7 23.10 36.74 3.63
N GLU A 8 24.23 36.32 4.18
CA GLU A 8 24.71 34.94 4.30
C GLU A 8 23.60 34.02 4.84
N CYS A 9 23.14 33.08 4.02
CA CYS A 9 22.56 31.84 4.51
C CYS A 9 23.72 30.86 4.69
N GLY A 10 24.33 30.91 5.87
CA GLY A 10 25.23 29.88 6.35
C GLY A 10 24.46 28.61 6.67
N CYS A 11 24.40 27.68 5.72
CA CYS A 11 24.17 26.27 6.03
C CYS A 11 25.53 25.68 6.39
N GLY A 12 25.80 25.61 7.70
CA GLY A 12 26.99 24.99 8.23
C GLY A 12 27.06 23.53 7.80
N TYR A 13 28.07 23.23 6.97
CA TYR A 13 28.59 21.87 6.85
C TYR A 13 29.23 21.51 8.19
N GLY A 14 28.48 20.75 8.99
CA GLY A 14 29.01 20.06 10.16
C GLY A 14 30.02 19.01 9.67
N ALA A 15 31.28 19.30 9.94
CA ALA A 15 32.40 18.40 9.72
C ALA A 15 32.26 17.16 10.60
N SER A 16 32.41 16.00 9.95
CA SER A 16 33.13 14.79 10.40
C SER A 16 33.48 14.68 11.88
N GLU A 17 32.90 13.69 12.57
CA GLU A 17 33.59 12.92 13.61
C GLU A 17 33.23 11.44 13.47
N ASP A 18 34.26 10.65 13.18
CA ASP A 18 34.47 9.22 13.42
C ASP A 18 33.26 8.30 13.66
N ALA A 19 32.86 7.57 12.62
CA ALA A 19 32.24 6.26 12.79
C ALA A 19 33.34 5.20 12.85
N GLU A 20 33.77 4.88 14.07
CA GLU A 20 34.70 3.82 14.40
C GLU A 20 34.14 2.47 13.91
N GLU A 21 34.85 1.86 12.95
CA GLU A 21 34.56 0.56 12.36
C GLU A 21 34.74 -0.54 13.42
N GLN A 22 33.70 -0.85 14.20
CA GLN A 22 33.70 -1.99 15.10
C GLN A 22 33.56 -3.28 14.29
N ARG A 23 34.69 -3.75 13.75
CA ARG A 23 34.87 -5.11 13.26
C ARG A 23 34.68 -6.09 14.42
N VAL A 24 33.50 -6.70 14.50
CA VAL A 24 33.29 -7.87 15.34
C VAL A 24 33.97 -9.05 14.68
N GLU A 25 35.21 -9.32 15.09
CA GLU A 25 35.95 -10.53 14.77
C GLU A 25 35.26 -11.72 15.47
N ILE A 26 34.34 -12.38 14.77
CA ILE A 26 33.70 -13.60 15.25
C ILE A 26 34.71 -14.73 15.16
N ASP A 27 35.39 -14.98 16.28
CA ASP A 27 36.27 -16.13 16.50
C ASP A 27 35.45 -17.44 16.39
N GLN A 28 35.45 -18.03 15.18
CA GLN A 28 34.93 -19.37 14.91
C GLN A 28 35.98 -20.46 15.20
N SER A 29 36.65 -20.47 16.35
CA SER A 29 37.65 -21.50 16.62
C SER A 29 37.80 -21.89 18.09
N LYS A 30 36.77 -22.55 18.66
CA LYS A 30 36.91 -23.76 19.51
C LYS A 30 35.60 -24.12 20.20
N LYS A 31 35.00 -25.23 19.80
CA LYS A 31 34.61 -26.30 20.75
C LYS A 31 34.20 -27.55 20.00
N GLN A 32 35.21 -28.39 19.78
CA GLN A 32 34.99 -29.81 19.59
C GLN A 32 34.34 -30.42 20.85
N ALA A 33 33.41 -31.33 20.59
CA ALA A 33 33.14 -32.56 21.33
C ALA A 33 32.88 -32.48 22.84
N LYS A 34 31.61 -32.65 23.23
CA LYS A 34 31.29 -33.53 24.36
C LYS A 34 29.91 -34.18 24.23
N LYS A 35 29.94 -35.47 23.92
CA LYS A 35 28.88 -36.46 24.17
C LYS A 35 28.54 -36.47 25.68
N GLY A 36 27.26 -36.42 26.01
CA GLY A 36 26.68 -36.71 27.33
C GLY A 36 25.23 -36.20 27.32
N SER A 37 24.21 -37.03 27.15
CA SER A 37 23.63 -37.94 28.15
C SER A 37 23.21 -37.22 29.43
N THR A 38 21.97 -36.73 29.48
CA THR A 38 21.15 -36.41 30.68
C THR A 38 19.78 -35.94 30.17
N SER A 39 18.78 -36.82 30.06
CA SER A 39 17.77 -37.15 31.09
C SER A 39 17.01 -35.92 31.64
N GLY A 40 15.71 -35.87 31.31
CA GLY A 40 14.62 -35.41 32.17
C GLY A 40 14.77 -34.06 32.86
N GLY A 41 14.20 -33.02 32.25
CA GLY A 41 13.86 -31.76 32.91
C GLY A 41 12.38 -31.49 32.72
N ALA A 42 11.64 -31.53 33.83
CA ALA A 42 10.21 -31.31 33.90
C ALA A 42 9.83 -29.91 33.41
N LEU A 43 8.76 -29.85 32.62
CA LEU A 43 8.04 -28.64 32.28
C LEU A 43 7.40 -28.07 33.55
N PRO A 44 7.58 -26.77 33.88
CA PRO A 44 6.68 -26.10 34.80
C PRO A 44 5.31 -26.00 34.13
N GLU A 45 4.32 -26.63 34.78
CA GLU A 45 2.91 -26.43 34.54
C GLU A 45 2.55 -25.03 35.07
N GLU A 46 2.50 -24.04 34.18
CA GLU A 46 1.95 -22.73 34.48
C GLU A 46 0.45 -22.68 34.16
N GLU A 47 -0.31 -23.16 35.15
CA GLU A 47 -1.50 -22.52 35.75
C GLU A 47 -2.46 -21.75 34.82
N ASP A 48 -3.51 -22.45 34.38
CA ASP A 48 -4.92 -22.09 34.52
C ASP A 48 -5.23 -20.58 34.71
N GLU A 49 -5.19 -19.82 33.62
CA GLU A 49 -5.87 -18.53 33.55
C GLU A 49 -7.39 -18.76 33.58
N PHE A 50 -7.89 -18.56 34.80
CA PHE A 50 -9.26 -18.49 35.25
C PHE A 50 -10.16 -17.69 34.29
N PHE A 51 -10.80 -18.40 33.35
CA PHE A 51 -11.82 -17.85 32.46
C PHE A 51 -13.05 -17.46 33.30
N VAL A 52 -13.16 -16.17 33.63
CA VAL A 52 -14.41 -15.59 34.15
C VAL A 52 -15.31 -15.29 32.95
N PRO A 53 -16.40 -16.05 32.74
CA PRO A 53 -17.34 -15.70 31.68
C PRO A 53 -17.93 -14.31 31.95
N PRO A 54 -18.08 -13.46 30.92
CA PRO A 54 -18.73 -12.16 31.09
C PRO A 54 -20.18 -12.35 31.57
N PRO A 55 -20.69 -11.44 32.42
CA PRO A 55 -22.06 -11.53 32.90
C PRO A 55 -23.05 -11.46 31.72
N PRO A 56 -24.16 -12.20 31.76
CA PRO A 56 -25.19 -12.13 30.74
C PRO A 56 -25.74 -10.69 30.65
N ALA A 57 -25.78 -10.15 29.44
CA ALA A 57 -26.36 -8.84 29.17
C ALA A 57 -27.82 -8.80 29.66
N PRO A 58 -28.29 -7.70 30.27
CA PRO A 58 -29.69 -7.55 30.62
C PRO A 58 -30.54 -7.59 29.35
N ALA A 59 -31.55 -8.46 29.37
CA ALA A 59 -32.53 -8.61 28.31
C ALA A 59 -33.16 -7.25 27.96
N LEU A 60 -32.95 -6.80 26.72
CA LEU A 60 -33.64 -5.64 26.18
C LEU A 60 -35.12 -5.98 26.06
N GLU A 61 -35.92 -5.35 26.91
CA GLU A 61 -37.38 -5.39 26.84
C GLU A 61 -37.87 -4.89 25.46
N PRO A 62 -38.78 -5.61 24.79
CA PRO A 62 -39.36 -5.18 23.53
C PRO A 62 -40.26 -3.96 23.75
N LYS A 63 -39.74 -2.77 23.41
CA LYS A 63 -40.56 -1.55 23.33
C LYS A 63 -41.60 -1.71 22.22
N ALA A 64 -42.86 -1.61 22.63
CA ALA A 64 -44.06 -1.71 21.82
C ALA A 64 -44.02 -0.82 20.55
N PRO A 65 -44.66 -1.27 19.45
CA PRO A 65 -44.75 -0.52 18.21
C PRO A 65 -45.61 0.74 18.39
N LYS A 66 -45.05 1.88 17.98
CA LYS A 66 -45.74 3.17 17.93
C LYS A 66 -46.77 3.16 16.78
N PRO A 67 -48.01 3.64 16.99
CA PRO A 67 -49.07 3.60 15.98
C PRO A 67 -48.78 4.50 14.78
N ALA A 68 -49.21 4.02 13.62
CA ALA A 68 -49.12 4.63 12.31
C ALA A 68 -49.81 6.02 12.24
N PRO A 69 -49.20 7.02 11.58
CA PRO A 69 -49.91 8.20 11.14
C PRO A 69 -50.78 7.90 9.90
N ALA A 70 -51.99 8.46 9.92
CA ALA A 70 -53.03 8.37 8.91
C ALA A 70 -52.60 8.90 7.52
N PRO A 71 -53.25 8.44 6.43
CA PRO A 71 -52.99 8.90 5.07
C PRO A 71 -53.60 10.29 4.85
N ALA A 72 -52.79 11.26 4.44
CA ALA A 72 -53.28 12.56 4.01
C ALA A 72 -52.72 12.94 2.63
N SER A 73 -53.66 13.14 1.73
CA SER A 73 -53.61 14.03 0.56
C SER A 73 -52.74 13.64 -0.63
N VAL A 74 -53.41 13.06 -1.62
CA VAL A 74 -52.96 12.90 -3.00
C VAL A 74 -52.87 14.29 -3.64
N ALA A 75 -51.66 14.75 -3.91
CA ALA A 75 -51.38 15.94 -4.71
C ALA A 75 -51.29 15.58 -6.21
N PRO A 76 -51.63 16.51 -7.13
CA PRO A 76 -51.79 16.23 -8.54
C PRO A 76 -50.47 15.88 -9.24
N VAL A 77 -50.55 14.88 -10.11
CA VAL A 77 -49.48 14.37 -10.97
C VAL A 77 -48.96 15.48 -11.88
N ALA A 78 -47.81 16.06 -11.54
CA ALA A 78 -47.06 16.92 -12.42
C ALA A 78 -46.39 16.08 -13.52
N SER A 79 -46.54 16.52 -14.76
CA SER A 79 -46.01 15.88 -15.97
C SER A 79 -44.52 15.55 -15.85
N PRO A 80 -44.05 14.40 -16.37
CA PRO A 80 -42.65 14.03 -16.34
C PRO A 80 -41.83 15.00 -17.20
N LYS A 81 -40.92 15.73 -16.54
CA LYS A 81 -39.91 16.57 -17.17
C LYS A 81 -38.99 15.65 -18.00
N PRO A 82 -38.66 15.99 -19.27
CA PRO A 82 -37.76 15.19 -20.10
C PRO A 82 -36.44 14.98 -19.37
N ALA A 83 -36.02 13.71 -19.27
CA ALA A 83 -34.74 13.34 -18.67
C ALA A 83 -33.60 14.09 -19.41
N PRO A 84 -32.67 14.73 -18.70
CA PRO A 84 -31.50 15.32 -19.31
C PRO A 84 -30.71 14.23 -20.04
N ALA A 85 -30.32 14.51 -21.29
CA ALA A 85 -29.51 13.61 -22.10
C ALA A 85 -28.24 13.19 -21.33
N PRO A 86 -27.82 11.92 -21.40
CA PRO A 86 -26.62 11.45 -20.73
C PRO A 86 -25.42 12.28 -21.22
N ALA A 87 -24.73 12.92 -20.27
CA ALA A 87 -23.50 13.64 -20.54
C ALA A 87 -22.48 12.68 -21.19
N PRO A 88 -21.69 13.13 -22.19
CA PRO A 88 -20.69 12.29 -22.82
C PRO A 88 -19.73 11.78 -21.75
N ALA A 89 -19.60 10.45 -21.65
CA ALA A 89 -18.62 9.81 -20.78
C ALA A 89 -17.25 10.42 -21.08
N ARG A 90 -16.66 11.09 -20.08
CA ARG A 90 -15.31 11.64 -20.19
C ARG A 90 -14.37 10.47 -20.44
N ALA A 91 -13.89 10.35 -21.69
CA ALA A 91 -12.90 9.36 -22.04
C ALA A 91 -11.67 9.56 -21.15
N ALA A 92 -11.19 8.48 -20.55
CA ALA A 92 -9.98 8.51 -19.73
C ALA A 92 -8.82 9.10 -20.54
N PRO A 93 -7.97 9.94 -19.91
CA PRO A 93 -6.80 10.49 -20.58
C PRO A 93 -5.92 9.35 -21.09
N LYS A 94 -5.59 9.37 -22.38
CA LYS A 94 -4.65 8.42 -22.97
C LYS A 94 -3.23 8.85 -22.58
N LEU A 95 -2.67 8.24 -21.55
CA LEU A 95 -1.28 8.45 -21.17
C LEU A 95 -0.36 7.78 -22.20
N SER A 96 0.59 8.54 -22.75
CA SER A 96 1.63 7.98 -23.61
C SER A 96 2.80 7.49 -22.77
N LEU A 97 3.54 6.47 -23.24
CA LEU A 97 4.69 5.93 -22.53
C LEU A 97 5.74 7.01 -22.22
N GLU A 98 6.02 7.90 -23.17
CA GLU A 98 6.99 9.00 -22.97
C GLU A 98 6.53 9.96 -21.86
N SER A 99 5.22 10.26 -21.79
CA SER A 99 4.67 11.06 -20.70
C SER A 99 4.72 10.34 -19.36
N ILE A 100 4.55 9.02 -19.33
CA ILE A 100 4.65 8.21 -18.11
C ILE A 100 6.09 8.21 -17.60
N LEU A 101 7.07 7.98 -18.48
CA LEU A 101 8.48 7.97 -18.10
C LEU A 101 8.99 9.36 -17.69
N ALA A 102 8.40 10.44 -18.20
CA ALA A 102 8.75 11.81 -17.80
C ALA A 102 8.17 12.22 -16.45
N ASP A 103 7.00 11.69 -16.07
CA ASP A 103 6.31 11.98 -14.81
C ASP A 103 5.53 10.75 -14.33
N LEU A 104 6.25 9.81 -13.69
CA LEU A 104 5.66 8.58 -13.16
C LEU A 104 4.62 8.88 -12.08
N GLU A 105 4.92 9.86 -11.22
CA GLU A 105 4.05 10.20 -10.10
C GLU A 105 2.71 10.78 -10.57
N GLY A 106 2.74 11.71 -11.53
CA GLY A 106 1.54 12.27 -12.13
C GLY A 106 0.75 11.26 -12.95
N ALA A 107 1.44 10.37 -13.67
CA ALA A 107 0.81 9.29 -14.43
C ALA A 107 0.04 8.33 -13.52
N GLU A 108 0.65 7.89 -12.41
CA GLU A 108 0.00 7.05 -11.40
C GLU A 108 -1.19 7.75 -10.75
N ALA A 109 -1.01 9.00 -10.29
CA ALA A 109 -2.09 9.76 -9.67
C ALA A 109 -3.28 9.93 -10.64
N SER A 110 -3.01 10.12 -11.93
CA SER A 110 -4.05 10.17 -12.96
C SER A 110 -4.71 8.80 -13.18
N ALA A 111 -3.94 7.73 -13.31
CA ALA A 111 -4.45 6.39 -13.58
C ALA A 111 -5.28 5.86 -12.40
N PHE A 112 -4.70 5.80 -11.21
CA PHE A 112 -5.37 5.34 -9.99
C PHE A 112 -6.45 6.31 -9.54
N GLY A 113 -6.26 7.62 -9.72
CA GLY A 113 -7.32 8.60 -9.43
C GLY A 113 -8.56 8.43 -10.31
N SER A 114 -8.37 8.05 -11.58
CA SER A 114 -9.50 7.72 -12.47
C SER A 114 -10.22 6.43 -12.06
N ALA A 115 -9.46 5.40 -11.64
CA ALA A 115 -10.02 4.16 -11.09
C ALA A 115 -10.82 4.44 -9.81
N PHE A 116 -10.27 5.22 -8.88
CA PHE A 116 -10.95 5.64 -7.66
C PHE A 116 -12.25 6.39 -7.97
N THR A 117 -12.22 7.35 -8.91
CA THR A 117 -13.42 8.10 -9.31
C THR A 117 -14.52 7.16 -9.85
N SER A 118 -14.13 6.12 -10.59
CA SER A 118 -15.04 5.09 -11.09
C SER A 118 -15.63 4.25 -9.96
N LEU A 119 -14.82 3.82 -9.00
CA LEU A 119 -15.25 3.06 -7.82
C LEU A 119 -16.17 3.90 -6.92
N ALA A 120 -15.82 5.16 -6.70
CA ALA A 120 -16.52 6.09 -5.83
C ALA A 120 -17.83 6.61 -6.43
N LYS A 121 -18.10 6.37 -7.72
CA LYS A 121 -19.35 6.77 -8.41
C LYS A 121 -19.68 8.26 -8.20
N GLY A 122 -18.64 9.09 -8.13
CA GLY A 122 -18.74 10.54 -7.92
C GLY A 122 -18.64 11.01 -6.46
N GLN A 123 -18.43 10.12 -5.49
CA GLN A 123 -18.11 10.49 -4.11
C GLN A 123 -16.63 10.92 -3.98
N GLU A 124 -16.34 11.81 -3.04
CA GLU A 124 -14.97 12.28 -2.78
C GLU A 124 -14.17 11.32 -1.90
N ALA A 125 -14.86 10.54 -1.06
CA ALA A 125 -14.25 9.55 -0.17
C ALA A 125 -15.14 8.30 -0.05
N LEU A 126 -14.50 7.17 0.25
CA LEU A 126 -15.13 5.86 0.42
C LEU A 126 -14.95 5.36 1.85
N GLN A 127 -15.91 4.58 2.34
CA GLN A 127 -15.78 3.90 3.62
C GLN A 127 -14.80 2.71 3.52
N PRO A 128 -14.07 2.36 4.58
CA PRO A 128 -13.11 1.25 4.57
C PRO A 128 -13.76 -0.12 4.32
N ASP A 129 -15.06 -0.26 4.59
CA ASP A 129 -15.85 -1.48 4.33
C ASP A 129 -16.38 -1.59 2.88
N HIS A 130 -16.02 -0.65 2.00
CA HIS A 130 -16.49 -0.65 0.62
C HIS A 130 -15.91 -1.84 -0.18
N ASN A 131 -16.76 -2.83 -0.48
CA ASN A 131 -16.34 -4.10 -1.12
C ASN A 131 -15.59 -3.92 -2.45
N GLU A 132 -16.04 -3.02 -3.33
CA GLU A 132 -15.36 -2.81 -4.63
C GLU A 132 -13.97 -2.18 -4.45
N LEU A 133 -13.79 -1.36 -3.40
CA LEU A 133 -12.49 -0.75 -3.08
C LEU A 133 -11.52 -1.82 -2.58
N ARG A 134 -11.99 -2.67 -1.65
CA ARG A 134 -11.22 -3.79 -1.10
C ARG A 134 -10.75 -4.74 -2.20
N SER A 135 -11.69 -5.20 -3.04
CA SER A 135 -11.39 -6.11 -4.15
C SER A 135 -10.42 -5.49 -5.16
N PHE A 136 -10.49 -4.18 -5.39
CA PHE A 136 -9.54 -3.47 -6.24
C PHE A 136 -8.12 -3.48 -5.63
N ILE A 137 -7.99 -3.17 -4.33
CA ILE A 137 -6.70 -3.17 -3.63
C ILE A 137 -6.11 -4.58 -3.60
N GLU A 138 -6.92 -5.58 -3.29
CA GLU A 138 -6.56 -7.01 -3.30
C GLU A 138 -5.97 -7.47 -4.64
N SER A 139 -6.45 -6.90 -5.76
CA SER A 139 -6.04 -7.30 -7.11
C SER A 139 -4.85 -6.50 -7.65
N HIS A 140 -4.54 -5.34 -7.08
CA HIS A 140 -3.52 -4.42 -7.61
C HIS A 140 -2.44 -4.04 -6.59
N SER A 141 -2.40 -4.71 -5.43
CA SER A 141 -1.41 -4.48 -4.39
C SER A 141 -1.04 -5.77 -3.67
N ALA A 142 0.05 -5.73 -2.91
CA ALA A 142 0.53 -6.84 -2.11
C ALA A 142 0.13 -6.73 -0.63
N VAL A 143 -0.95 -6.01 -0.31
CA VAL A 143 -1.41 -5.83 1.07
C VAL A 143 -1.94 -7.17 1.62
N GLN A 144 -1.40 -7.64 2.75
CA GLN A 144 -1.80 -8.90 3.37
C GLN A 144 -3.06 -8.77 4.25
N ASP A 145 -3.16 -7.67 5.02
CA ASP A 145 -4.29 -7.39 5.91
C ASP A 145 -4.95 -6.06 5.52
N ILE A 146 -5.82 -6.14 4.52
CA ILE A 146 -6.47 -4.97 3.91
C ILE A 146 -7.38 -4.27 4.92
N ASP A 147 -8.05 -5.01 5.80
CA ASP A 147 -8.93 -4.41 6.81
C ASP A 147 -8.13 -3.51 7.75
N THR A 148 -7.01 -4.00 8.25
CA THR A 148 -6.15 -3.24 9.17
C THR A 148 -5.53 -2.01 8.48
N GLU A 149 -5.00 -2.15 7.27
CA GLU A 149 -4.41 -1.01 6.56
C GLU A 149 -5.46 0.05 6.16
N LEU A 150 -6.65 -0.36 5.74
CA LEU A 150 -7.75 0.58 5.47
C LEU A 150 -8.21 1.29 6.73
N LEU A 151 -8.35 0.60 7.87
CA LEU A 151 -8.72 1.23 9.14
C LEU A 151 -7.65 2.21 9.62
N LYS A 152 -6.37 1.84 9.48
CA LYS A 152 -5.24 2.72 9.82
C LYS A 152 -5.26 3.99 9.00
N ILE A 153 -5.46 3.89 7.69
CA ILE A 153 -5.56 5.05 6.81
C ILE A 153 -6.82 5.88 7.12
N ALA A 154 -7.98 5.25 7.28
CA ALA A 154 -9.21 5.96 7.63
C ALA A 154 -9.05 6.73 8.95
N SER A 155 -8.31 6.19 9.92
CA SER A 155 -8.08 6.83 11.21
C SER A 155 -7.21 8.09 11.16
N THR A 156 -6.44 8.31 10.09
CA THR A 156 -5.66 9.55 9.93
C THR A 156 -6.52 10.71 9.43
N ASN A 157 -7.71 10.42 8.91
CA ASN A 157 -8.67 11.40 8.41
C ASN A 157 -9.81 11.59 9.43
N GLU A 158 -10.19 12.83 9.71
CA GLU A 158 -11.31 13.17 10.61
C GLU A 158 -12.65 12.58 10.15
N ALA A 159 -12.83 12.40 8.84
CA ALA A 159 -14.04 11.83 8.26
C ALA A 159 -14.12 10.30 8.40
N PHE A 160 -13.07 9.65 8.92
CA PHE A 160 -12.94 8.19 8.99
C PHE A 160 -13.25 7.52 7.64
N ALA A 161 -12.71 8.08 6.57
CA ALA A 161 -12.95 7.67 5.19
C ALA A 161 -11.65 7.70 4.39
N ILE A 162 -11.63 6.93 3.31
CA ILE A 162 -10.51 6.83 2.37
C ILE A 162 -10.77 7.81 1.24
N ASP A 163 -9.99 8.88 1.18
CA ASP A 163 -9.99 9.79 0.04
C ASP A 163 -9.10 9.22 -1.09
N ARG A 164 -9.13 9.92 -2.23
CA ARG A 164 -8.37 9.53 -3.42
C ARG A 164 -6.86 9.47 -3.15
N ASP A 165 -6.32 10.45 -2.42
CA ASP A 165 -4.87 10.59 -2.28
C ASP A 165 -4.33 9.51 -1.33
N ALA A 166 -5.08 9.19 -0.26
CA ALA A 166 -4.79 8.09 0.64
C ALA A 166 -4.88 6.71 -0.05
N PHE A 167 -5.84 6.54 -0.96
CA PHE A 167 -5.94 5.34 -1.80
C PHE A 167 -4.70 5.16 -2.70
N VAL A 168 -4.26 6.22 -3.39
CA VAL A 168 -3.06 6.18 -4.24
C VAL A 168 -1.82 5.89 -3.40
N MET A 169 -1.70 6.53 -2.24
CA MET A 169 -0.59 6.30 -1.32
C MET A 169 -0.52 4.84 -0.84
N LEU A 170 -1.67 4.21 -0.52
CA LEU A 170 -1.72 2.81 -0.11
C LEU A 170 -1.16 1.87 -1.20
N LEU A 171 -1.54 2.08 -2.46
CA LEU A 171 -1.06 1.29 -3.59
C LEU A 171 0.45 1.48 -3.81
N ARG A 172 0.95 2.72 -3.67
CA ARG A 172 2.39 3.03 -3.79
C ARG A 172 3.24 2.39 -2.71
N MET A 173 2.69 2.23 -1.52
CA MET A 173 3.39 1.63 -0.38
C MET A 173 3.48 0.10 -0.51
N ASN A 174 2.58 -0.52 -1.27
CA ASN A 174 2.46 -1.98 -1.37
C ASN A 174 2.40 -2.47 -2.83
N PRO A 175 3.33 -2.08 -3.72
CA PRO A 175 3.26 -2.44 -5.13
C PRO A 175 3.62 -3.91 -5.38
N VAL A 176 4.47 -4.49 -4.54
CA VAL A 176 4.99 -5.86 -4.65
C VAL A 176 5.14 -6.45 -3.25
N ASN A 177 4.97 -7.78 -3.12
CA ASN A 177 5.21 -8.48 -1.87
C ASN A 177 6.72 -8.55 -1.61
N GLU A 178 7.18 -7.96 -0.51
CA GLU A 178 8.60 -7.90 -0.16
C GLU A 178 9.24 -9.29 -0.06
N SER A 179 8.52 -10.27 0.50
CA SER A 179 9.01 -11.65 0.61
C SER A 179 9.23 -12.27 -0.77
N GLU A 180 8.31 -12.06 -1.72
CA GLU A 180 8.45 -12.58 -3.09
C GLU A 180 9.57 -11.86 -3.84
N ALA A 181 9.69 -10.54 -3.67
CA ALA A 181 10.78 -9.76 -4.26
C ALA A 181 12.15 -10.23 -3.72
N LEU A 182 12.26 -10.48 -2.42
CA LEU A 182 13.46 -10.97 -1.77
C LEU A 182 13.80 -12.40 -2.20
N GLU A 183 12.82 -13.30 -2.26
CA GLU A 183 13.01 -14.66 -2.76
C GLU A 183 13.48 -14.65 -4.23
N SER A 184 12.88 -13.79 -5.06
CA SER A 184 13.31 -13.61 -6.44
C SER A 184 14.76 -13.11 -6.53
N PHE A 185 15.12 -12.13 -5.71
CA PHE A 185 16.48 -11.62 -5.61
C PHE A 185 17.47 -12.71 -5.18
N LEU A 186 17.20 -13.43 -4.09
CA LEU A 186 18.07 -14.49 -3.57
C LEU A 186 18.26 -15.63 -4.58
N ARG A 187 17.21 -15.95 -5.34
CA ARG A 187 17.27 -16.94 -6.42
C ARG A 187 18.20 -16.49 -7.54
N LEU A 188 18.16 -15.21 -7.92
CA LEU A 188 19.01 -14.66 -8.99
C LEU A 188 20.45 -14.47 -8.53
N SER A 189 20.68 -14.08 -7.28
CA SER A 189 22.03 -13.90 -6.72
C SER A 189 22.73 -15.22 -6.38
N GLY A 190 22.06 -16.37 -6.52
CA GLY A 190 22.58 -17.67 -6.09
C GLY A 190 22.82 -17.74 -4.57
N GLY A 191 22.06 -16.96 -3.79
CA GLY A 191 22.22 -16.83 -2.33
C GLY A 191 23.30 -15.83 -1.91
N GLY A 192 23.88 -15.07 -2.84
CA GLY A 192 24.82 -13.99 -2.55
C GLY A 192 24.14 -12.66 -2.20
N GLU A 193 24.91 -11.74 -1.64
CA GLU A 193 24.49 -10.35 -1.36
C GLU A 193 24.56 -9.45 -2.60
N ASN A 194 25.20 -9.91 -3.68
CA ASN A 194 25.43 -9.14 -4.89
C ASN A 194 24.86 -9.86 -6.11
N ILE A 195 24.41 -9.07 -7.09
CA ILE A 195 23.90 -9.53 -8.37
C ILE A 195 24.61 -8.78 -9.50
N THR A 196 24.85 -9.44 -10.63
CA THR A 196 25.39 -8.75 -11.80
C THR A 196 24.32 -7.85 -12.43
N ALA A 197 24.73 -6.81 -13.17
CA ALA A 197 23.77 -5.97 -13.88
C ALA A 197 22.92 -6.77 -14.90
N GLU A 198 23.51 -7.82 -15.51
CA GLU A 198 22.83 -8.69 -16.46
C GLU A 198 21.75 -9.55 -15.78
N ASP A 199 22.06 -10.13 -14.63
CA ASP A 199 21.10 -10.92 -13.85
C ASP A 199 20.00 -10.03 -13.26
N CYS A 200 20.36 -8.81 -12.82
CA CYS A 200 19.41 -7.83 -12.32
C CYS A 200 18.41 -7.41 -13.43
N ARG A 201 18.92 -7.09 -14.63
CA ARG A 201 18.09 -6.77 -15.80
C ARG A 201 17.12 -7.91 -16.12
N THR A 202 17.63 -9.16 -16.11
CA THR A 202 16.82 -10.36 -16.36
C THR A 202 15.75 -10.55 -15.29
N GLY A 203 16.08 -10.32 -14.01
CA GLY A 203 15.14 -10.39 -12.90
C GLY A 203 14.03 -9.35 -12.98
N LEU A 204 14.36 -8.09 -13.30
CA LEU A 204 13.38 -7.02 -13.49
C LEU A 204 12.43 -7.34 -14.64
N PHE A 205 12.93 -7.93 -15.72
CA PHE A 205 12.10 -8.34 -16.85
C PHE A 205 11.12 -9.46 -16.47
N GLN A 206 11.57 -10.46 -15.70
CA GLN A 206 10.69 -11.52 -15.17
C GLN A 206 9.62 -10.95 -14.23
N LEU A 207 10.00 -10.00 -13.36
CA LEU A 207 9.04 -9.34 -12.47
C LEU A 207 7.97 -8.58 -13.25
N LEU A 208 8.37 -7.82 -14.28
CA LEU A 208 7.42 -7.11 -15.15
C LEU A 208 6.45 -8.06 -15.87
N GLN A 209 6.93 -9.22 -16.32
CA GLN A 209 6.07 -10.24 -16.92
C GLN A 209 5.03 -10.80 -15.95
N ASN A 210 5.41 -10.98 -14.68
CA ASN A 210 4.50 -11.47 -13.65
C ASN A 210 3.44 -10.44 -13.28
N ILE A 211 3.79 -9.15 -13.31
CA ILE A 211 2.87 -8.05 -12.97
C ILE A 211 1.85 -7.81 -14.10
N GLY A 212 2.22 -8.03 -15.36
CA GLY A 212 1.26 -7.89 -16.45
C GLY A 212 1.72 -8.38 -17.82
N GLU A 213 0.92 -9.25 -18.42
CA GLU A 213 1.12 -9.75 -19.80
C GLU A 213 1.06 -8.63 -20.85
N SER A 214 0.49 -7.47 -20.53
CA SER A 214 0.28 -6.38 -21.49
C SER A 214 1.54 -5.54 -21.77
N LEU A 215 2.62 -5.70 -21.01
CA LEU A 215 3.85 -4.88 -21.16
C LEU A 215 4.93 -5.56 -22.01
N ILE A 216 4.62 -6.70 -22.63
CA ILE A 216 5.61 -7.49 -23.39
C ILE A 216 6.09 -6.74 -24.64
N GLY A 217 7.42 -6.76 -24.86
CA GLY A 217 8.09 -6.24 -26.07
C GLY A 217 8.94 -5.00 -25.82
N ASP A 218 9.18 -4.21 -26.87
CA ASP A 218 10.10 -3.04 -26.88
C ASP A 218 9.83 -2.01 -25.78
N THR A 219 8.60 -1.97 -25.25
CA THR A 219 8.22 -1.06 -24.16
C THR A 219 8.87 -1.43 -22.84
N SER A 220 8.87 -2.73 -22.49
CA SER A 220 9.48 -3.22 -21.24
C SER A 220 11.00 -3.00 -21.23
N GLU A 221 11.69 -3.19 -22.36
CA GLU A 221 13.13 -2.92 -22.45
C GLU A 221 13.44 -1.45 -22.20
N ARG A 222 12.68 -0.53 -22.80
CA ARG A 222 12.87 0.91 -22.57
C ARG A 222 12.63 1.33 -21.12
N ILE A 223 11.63 0.74 -20.46
CA ILE A 223 11.37 1.00 -19.04
C ILE A 223 12.59 0.59 -18.21
N ILE A 224 13.10 -0.63 -18.42
CA ILE A 224 14.26 -1.14 -17.68
C ILE A 224 15.51 -0.30 -17.98
N ASP A 225 15.76 0.04 -19.26
CA ASP A 225 16.90 0.87 -19.64
C ASP A 225 16.83 2.25 -18.97
N THR A 226 15.65 2.86 -18.88
CA THR A 226 15.45 4.15 -18.21
C THR A 226 15.76 4.05 -16.71
N VAL A 227 15.27 2.99 -16.05
CA VAL A 227 15.52 2.76 -14.61
C VAL A 227 16.99 2.49 -14.34
N MET A 228 17.65 1.66 -15.17
CA MET A 228 19.06 1.33 -14.99
C MET A 228 19.99 2.50 -15.33
N ALA A 229 19.62 3.37 -16.28
CA ALA A 229 20.41 4.55 -16.63
C ALA A 229 20.43 5.62 -15.53
N GLY A 230 19.42 5.67 -14.66
CA GLY A 230 19.35 6.62 -13.54
C GLY A 230 20.24 6.29 -12.33
N GLN A 231 20.94 5.15 -12.34
CA GLN A 231 21.74 4.64 -11.21
C GLN A 231 23.26 4.95 -11.33
N GLY A 232 23.67 5.77 -12.30
CA GLY A 232 25.06 6.20 -12.52
C GLY A 232 25.28 7.67 -12.24
#